data_AF-A0A3R6HHB5-F1
#
_entry.id   AF-A0A3R6HHB5-F1
#
_cell.length_a   1.000
_cell.length_b   1.000
_cell.length_c   1.000
_cell.angle_alpha   90.00
_cell.angle_beta   90.00
_cell.angle_gamma   90.00
#
_symmetry.space_group_name_H-M   'P 1'
#
loop_
_entity.id
_entity.type
_entity.pdbx_description
1 polymer ?
#
loop_
_entity_poly.entity_id
_entity_poly.type
_entity_poly.pdbx_seq_one_letter_code
_entity_poly.pdbx_strand_id
1 'polypeptide(L)'
;MILFVFEGVKREPDLFRTIQRLYFANRDEQIVCSYNNNIYQLYKDLQEYDGDGDIVSLLMEKFAGQADNPLKDIDASADISEIYLFFDYDFHNRNLSLEEINRQVKEMLETFNNETEFGRLYIDYPMVESIRYTKQLPDANYWTYSVTRSECGKFKGVSADFSAYDSFDFILLKDHREPTEEETKEIKQNWEYLKEMNVGKANYLCKGKNSMPASKEDILQDKIFNSQLKQYVNTEDCKVAVLNAFPIFLFDYFK
;
A
#
# COMPACT_ATOMS: atom_id res chain seq x y z
N MET A 1 4.50 -15.60 -12.67
CA MET A 1 4.77 -14.15 -12.67
C MET A 1 4.16 -13.53 -11.42
N ILE A 2 4.66 -12.40 -10.95
CA ILE A 2 4.08 -11.70 -9.78
C ILE A 2 3.30 -10.47 -10.27
N LEU A 3 2.01 -10.38 -9.94
CA LEU A 3 1.17 -9.25 -10.30
C LEU A 3 1.09 -8.25 -9.14
N PHE A 4 1.41 -6.99 -9.42
CA PHE A 4 1.21 -5.86 -8.53
C PHE A 4 0.09 -4.97 -9.08
N VAL A 5 -0.99 -4.83 -8.31
CA VAL A 5 -2.14 -3.99 -8.63
C VAL A 5 -2.11 -2.74 -7.77
N PHE A 6 -2.11 -1.57 -8.40
CA PHE A 6 -2.05 -0.27 -7.73
C PHE A 6 -3.31 0.55 -7.99
N GLU A 7 -3.77 1.30 -6.98
CA GLU A 7 -4.84 2.28 -7.13
C GLU A 7 -4.51 3.33 -8.21
N GLY A 8 -3.37 4.03 -8.07
CA GLY A 8 -2.93 5.08 -8.97
C GLY A 8 -2.01 4.66 -10.11
N VAL A 9 -1.91 5.53 -11.12
CA VAL A 9 -1.07 5.34 -12.33
C VAL A 9 0.35 5.88 -12.21
N LYS A 10 0.68 6.57 -11.10
CA LYS A 10 1.96 7.29 -10.99
C LYS A 10 2.74 6.96 -9.72
N ARG A 11 2.27 7.36 -8.54
CA ARG A 11 3.10 7.35 -7.32
C ARG A 11 3.47 5.94 -6.89
N GLU A 12 2.50 5.05 -6.87
CA GLU A 12 2.63 3.66 -6.49
C GLU A 12 3.53 2.90 -7.48
N PRO A 13 3.33 3.01 -8.82
CA PRO A 13 4.31 2.52 -9.78
C PRO A 13 5.72 3.08 -9.60
N ASP A 14 5.89 4.39 -9.37
CA ASP A 14 7.21 5.04 -9.19
C ASP A 14 7.94 4.47 -7.96
N LEU A 15 7.23 4.34 -6.84
CA LEU A 15 7.74 3.72 -5.61
C LEU A 15 8.12 2.27 -5.85
N PHE A 16 7.25 1.50 -6.51
CA PHE A 16 7.49 0.09 -6.77
C PHE A 16 8.68 -0.13 -7.70
N ARG A 17 8.87 0.68 -8.75
CA ARG A 17 10.06 0.59 -9.62
C ARG A 17 11.35 0.77 -8.83
N THR A 18 11.37 1.66 -7.83
CA THR A 18 12.52 1.78 -6.93
C THR A 18 12.72 0.52 -6.10
N ILE A 19 11.64 -0.03 -5.52
CA ILE A 19 11.68 -1.29 -4.77
C ILE A 19 12.19 -2.44 -5.64
N GLN A 20 11.71 -2.56 -6.88
CA GLN A 20 12.14 -3.60 -7.82
C GLN A 20 13.66 -3.57 -8.01
N ARG A 21 14.22 -2.39 -8.29
CA ARG A 21 15.67 -2.21 -8.49
C ARG A 21 16.48 -2.51 -7.23
N LEU A 22 15.95 -2.19 -6.05
CA LEU A 22 16.67 -2.35 -4.78
C LEU A 22 16.62 -3.78 -4.20
N TYR A 23 15.52 -4.50 -4.43
CA TYR A 23 15.20 -5.74 -3.71
C TYR A 23 14.87 -6.94 -4.63
N PHE A 24 14.43 -6.72 -5.86
CA PHE A 24 14.00 -7.78 -6.80
C PHE A 24 15.02 -8.08 -7.91
N ALA A 25 16.21 -7.48 -7.89
CA ALA A 25 17.26 -7.82 -8.85
C ALA A 25 17.51 -9.35 -8.83
N ASN A 26 17.12 -10.03 -9.91
CA ASN A 26 17.13 -11.50 -10.13
C ASN A 26 15.88 -12.31 -9.69
N ARG A 27 14.69 -11.71 -9.55
CA ARG A 27 13.43 -12.44 -9.23
C ARG A 27 12.45 -12.53 -10.40
N ASP A 28 11.44 -13.39 -10.26
CA ASP A 28 10.38 -13.69 -11.24
C ASP A 28 9.80 -12.45 -11.91
N GLU A 29 9.45 -12.53 -13.19
CA GLU A 29 8.86 -11.42 -13.94
C GLU A 29 7.69 -10.78 -13.19
N GLN A 30 7.81 -9.47 -12.90
CA GLN A 30 6.82 -8.69 -12.18
C GLN A 30 6.01 -7.83 -13.16
N ILE A 31 4.69 -7.93 -13.05
CA ILE A 31 3.73 -7.16 -13.84
C ILE A 31 3.17 -6.06 -12.95
N VAL A 32 3.17 -4.83 -13.45
CA VAL A 32 2.57 -3.67 -12.77
C VAL A 32 1.29 -3.29 -13.51
N CYS A 33 0.17 -3.34 -12.81
CA CYS A 33 -1.14 -2.95 -13.30
C CYS A 33 -1.70 -1.83 -12.43
N SER A 34 -2.02 -0.69 -13.02
CA SER A 34 -2.72 0.39 -12.32
C SER A 34 -4.21 0.29 -12.58
N TYR A 35 -4.99 -0.02 -11.55
CA TYR A 35 -6.45 -0.14 -11.63
C TYR A 35 -7.13 1.20 -11.94
N ASN A 36 -6.50 2.33 -11.57
CA ASN A 36 -6.91 3.70 -11.89
C ASN A 36 -8.29 4.09 -11.32
N ASN A 37 -8.63 3.54 -10.16
CA ASN A 37 -9.78 3.90 -9.36
C ASN A 37 -9.55 3.40 -7.92
N ASN A 38 -10.38 3.81 -6.97
CA ASN A 38 -10.17 3.44 -5.57
C ASN A 38 -10.70 2.04 -5.23
N ILE A 39 -10.35 1.59 -4.01
CA ILE A 39 -10.74 0.30 -3.47
C ILE A 39 -12.26 0.05 -3.48
N TYR A 40 -13.07 1.10 -3.35
CA TYR A 40 -14.53 0.97 -3.34
C TYR A 40 -15.11 0.72 -4.73
N GLN A 41 -14.50 1.28 -5.77
CA GLN A 41 -14.86 0.91 -7.14
C GLN A 41 -14.43 -0.54 -7.42
N LEU A 42 -13.23 -0.93 -6.97
CA LEU A 42 -12.79 -2.33 -7.12
C LEU A 42 -13.75 -3.30 -6.42
N TYR A 43 -14.15 -2.99 -5.19
CA TYR A 43 -15.14 -3.77 -4.45
C TYR A 43 -16.43 -3.92 -5.27
N LYS A 44 -16.96 -2.84 -5.84
CA LYS A 44 -18.19 -2.90 -6.66
C LYS A 44 -18.00 -3.74 -7.92
N ASP A 45 -16.92 -3.53 -8.66
CA ASP A 45 -16.62 -4.29 -9.87
C ASP A 45 -16.56 -5.80 -9.53
N LEU A 46 -15.96 -6.18 -8.39
CA LEU A 46 -15.92 -7.57 -7.93
C LEU A 46 -17.27 -8.13 -7.50
N GLN A 47 -18.14 -7.33 -6.87
CA GLN A 47 -19.49 -7.77 -6.49
C GLN A 47 -20.41 -7.98 -7.70
N GLU A 48 -20.19 -7.22 -8.78
CA GLU A 48 -20.93 -7.34 -10.03
C GLU A 48 -20.35 -8.43 -10.95
N TYR A 49 -19.17 -8.96 -10.62
CA TYR A 49 -18.47 -9.98 -11.40
C TYR A 49 -18.85 -11.40 -10.97
N ASP A 50 -19.30 -12.22 -11.91
CA ASP A 50 -19.68 -13.63 -11.68
C ASP A 50 -18.47 -14.58 -11.44
N GLY A 51 -17.25 -14.05 -11.30
CA GLY A 51 -16.00 -14.81 -11.19
C GLY A 51 -15.44 -14.98 -9.79
N ASP A 52 -16.28 -14.92 -8.74
CA ASP A 52 -15.93 -15.26 -7.34
C ASP A 52 -14.62 -14.63 -6.80
N GLY A 53 -14.31 -13.38 -7.16
CA GLY A 53 -13.12 -12.69 -6.65
C GLY A 53 -11.83 -12.91 -7.45
N ASP A 54 -11.88 -13.56 -8.63
CA ASP A 54 -10.75 -13.64 -9.56
C ASP A 54 -10.41 -12.25 -10.14
N ILE A 55 -9.49 -11.57 -9.47
CA ILE A 55 -9.01 -10.25 -9.86
C ILE A 55 -8.25 -10.27 -11.19
N VAL A 56 -7.58 -11.37 -11.57
CA VAL A 56 -6.81 -11.41 -12.81
C VAL A 56 -7.77 -11.40 -14.00
N SER A 57 -8.79 -12.26 -13.98
CA SER A 57 -9.83 -12.28 -15.01
C SER A 57 -10.55 -10.94 -15.13
N LEU A 58 -10.89 -10.31 -13.99
CA LEU A 58 -11.51 -8.99 -13.97
C LEU A 58 -10.62 -7.91 -14.63
N LEU A 59 -9.32 -7.90 -14.33
CA LEU A 59 -8.39 -6.95 -14.93
C LEU A 59 -8.16 -7.25 -16.42
N MET A 60 -8.07 -8.51 -16.83
CA MET A 60 -7.95 -8.90 -18.24
C MET A 60 -9.14 -8.39 -19.06
N GLU A 61 -10.36 -8.52 -18.55
CA GLU A 61 -11.57 -7.98 -19.19
C GLU A 61 -11.56 -6.45 -19.22
N LYS A 62 -11.23 -5.81 -18.08
CA LYS A 62 -11.17 -4.35 -17.96
C LYS A 62 -10.21 -3.70 -18.96
N PHE A 63 -9.06 -4.33 -19.20
CA PHE A 63 -8.02 -3.82 -20.09
C PHE A 63 -8.06 -4.43 -21.51
N ALA A 64 -9.03 -5.30 -21.81
CA ALA A 64 -9.16 -5.91 -23.12
C ALA A 64 -9.27 -4.85 -24.23
N GLY A 65 -8.40 -4.95 -25.25
CA GLY A 65 -8.37 -4.03 -26.38
C GLY A 65 -7.74 -2.65 -26.11
N GLN A 66 -7.25 -2.39 -24.90
CA GLN A 66 -6.47 -1.18 -24.61
C GLN A 66 -5.04 -1.33 -25.14
N ALA A 67 -4.49 -0.27 -25.73
CA ALA A 67 -3.16 -0.29 -26.36
C ALA A 67 -2.02 -0.51 -25.34
N ASP A 68 -2.24 -0.08 -24.11
CA ASP A 68 -1.33 -0.15 -22.97
C ASP A 68 -1.75 -1.22 -21.95
N ASN A 69 -2.49 -2.26 -22.39
CA ASN A 69 -2.90 -3.37 -21.53
C ASN A 69 -1.67 -4.01 -20.82
N PRO A 70 -1.56 -3.90 -19.48
CA PRO A 70 -0.42 -4.45 -18.74
C PRO A 70 -0.43 -5.98 -18.69
N LEU A 71 -1.56 -6.62 -19.01
CA LEU A 71 -1.78 -8.06 -18.99
C LEU A 71 -1.84 -8.67 -20.41
N LYS A 72 -1.35 -7.96 -21.43
CA LYS A 72 -1.45 -8.39 -22.84
C LYS A 72 -0.78 -9.75 -23.15
N ASP A 73 0.22 -10.12 -22.37
CA ASP A 73 1.03 -11.33 -22.54
C ASP A 73 0.60 -12.43 -21.53
N ILE A 74 -0.53 -12.24 -20.84
CA ILE A 74 -1.12 -13.20 -19.91
C ILE A 74 -2.26 -13.93 -20.61
N ASP A 75 -2.17 -15.25 -20.71
CA ASP A 75 -3.18 -16.07 -21.36
C ASP A 75 -4.25 -16.53 -20.35
N ALA A 76 -3.86 -16.78 -19.09
CA ALA A 76 -4.79 -17.18 -18.03
C ALA A 76 -4.34 -16.73 -16.63
N SER A 77 -5.27 -16.66 -15.67
CA SER A 77 -4.99 -16.36 -14.25
C SER A 77 -3.93 -17.27 -13.64
N ALA A 78 -3.84 -18.52 -14.11
CA ALA A 78 -2.85 -19.51 -13.65
C ALA A 78 -1.39 -19.17 -14.00
N ASP A 79 -1.14 -18.21 -14.90
CA ASP A 79 0.21 -17.72 -15.23
C ASP A 79 0.77 -16.78 -14.13
N ILE A 80 -0.12 -16.28 -13.26
CA ILE A 80 0.21 -15.46 -12.10
C ILE A 80 0.34 -16.36 -10.86
N SER A 81 1.52 -16.35 -10.25
CA SER A 81 1.81 -17.14 -9.05
C SER A 81 1.49 -16.40 -7.77
N GLU A 82 1.58 -15.07 -7.79
CA GLU A 82 1.37 -14.21 -6.64
C GLU A 82 0.72 -12.89 -7.08
N ILE A 83 -0.24 -12.41 -6.30
CA ILE A 83 -0.97 -11.16 -6.53
C ILE A 83 -0.89 -10.29 -5.28
N TYR A 84 -0.43 -9.06 -5.46
CA TYR A 84 -0.36 -8.05 -4.40
C TYR A 84 -1.13 -6.80 -4.82
N LEU A 85 -2.07 -6.38 -3.99
CA LEU A 85 -2.88 -5.19 -4.22
C LEU A 85 -2.48 -4.09 -3.22
N PHE A 86 -2.31 -2.86 -3.68
CA PHE A 86 -2.06 -1.71 -2.81
C PHE A 86 -3.07 -0.62 -3.13
N PHE A 87 -3.85 -0.28 -2.11
CA PHE A 87 -4.91 0.70 -2.20
C PHE A 87 -4.91 1.64 -1.01
N ASP A 88 -5.44 2.83 -1.24
CA ASP A 88 -5.61 3.81 -0.19
C ASP A 88 -6.83 3.44 0.66
N TYR A 89 -6.76 3.69 1.97
CA TYR A 89 -7.94 3.55 2.82
C TYR A 89 -9.03 4.55 2.43
N ASP A 90 -8.66 5.70 1.87
CA ASP A 90 -9.60 6.73 1.39
C ASP A 90 -10.67 7.12 2.44
N PHE A 91 -10.25 7.17 3.71
CA PHE A 91 -11.08 7.45 4.89
C PHE A 91 -11.98 8.69 4.79
N HIS A 92 -11.62 9.63 3.92
CA HIS A 92 -12.32 10.88 3.69
C HIS A 92 -13.45 10.79 2.66
N ASN A 93 -13.64 9.64 1.99
CA ASN A 93 -14.67 9.44 0.99
C ASN A 93 -16.05 9.81 1.57
N ARG A 94 -16.79 10.65 0.83
CA ARG A 94 -18.09 11.20 1.23
C ARG A 94 -19.27 10.56 0.48
N ASN A 95 -19.00 9.73 -0.52
CA ASN A 95 -20.02 9.02 -1.28
C ASN A 95 -20.59 7.82 -0.50
N LEU A 96 -19.88 7.37 0.52
CA LEU A 96 -20.25 6.26 1.40
C LEU A 96 -20.27 6.74 2.86
N SER A 97 -21.09 6.09 3.69
CA SER A 97 -21.03 6.29 5.14
C SER A 97 -19.70 5.72 5.67
N LEU A 98 -19.27 6.16 6.86
CA LEU A 98 -18.05 5.60 7.46
C LEU A 98 -18.20 4.10 7.77
N GLU A 99 -19.38 3.69 8.21
CA GLU A 99 -19.69 2.28 8.44
C GLU A 99 -19.52 1.46 7.17
N GLU A 100 -20.02 1.96 6.04
CA GLU A 100 -19.96 1.28 4.75
C GLU A 100 -18.53 1.24 4.19
N ILE A 101 -17.76 2.32 4.36
CA ILE A 101 -16.31 2.35 4.08
C ILE A 101 -15.62 1.23 4.85
N ASN A 102 -15.83 1.18 6.18
CA ASN A 102 -15.15 0.23 7.04
C ASN A 102 -15.56 -1.21 6.71
N ARG A 103 -16.84 -1.44 6.39
CA ARG A 103 -17.37 -2.74 6.00
C ARG A 103 -16.74 -3.23 4.69
N GLN A 104 -16.74 -2.41 3.64
CA GLN A 104 -16.18 -2.79 2.34
C GLN A 104 -14.67 -3.08 2.44
N VAL A 105 -13.90 -2.24 3.16
CA VAL A 105 -12.46 -2.49 3.36
C VAL A 105 -12.22 -3.78 4.15
N LYS A 106 -13.06 -4.07 5.15
CA LYS A 106 -12.99 -5.32 5.90
C LYS A 106 -13.22 -6.53 5.01
N GLU A 107 -14.27 -6.51 4.20
CA GLU A 107 -14.60 -7.61 3.28
C GLU A 107 -13.51 -7.78 2.21
N MET A 108 -12.95 -6.69 1.69
CA MET A 108 -11.79 -6.75 0.79
C MET A 108 -10.57 -7.39 1.45
N LEU A 109 -10.27 -7.07 2.72
CA LEU A 109 -9.18 -7.71 3.46
C LEU A 109 -9.45 -9.19 3.78
N GLU A 110 -10.72 -9.58 3.94
CA GLU A 110 -11.12 -10.97 4.13
C GLU A 110 -10.96 -11.78 2.84
N THR A 111 -11.32 -11.21 1.68
CA THR A 111 -11.14 -11.82 0.35
C THR A 111 -9.66 -11.88 -0.05
N PHE A 112 -8.96 -10.75 0.03
CA PHE A 112 -7.58 -10.59 -0.42
C PHE A 112 -6.58 -10.77 0.73
N ASN A 113 -6.56 -11.97 1.34
CA ASN A 113 -5.72 -12.27 2.49
C ASN A 113 -4.45 -13.10 2.15
N ASN A 114 -4.37 -13.66 0.94
CA ASN A 114 -3.33 -14.60 0.53
C ASN A 114 -2.86 -14.33 -0.90
N GLU A 115 -1.56 -14.16 -1.07
CA GLU A 115 -0.91 -13.81 -2.34
C GLU A 115 -1.13 -14.85 -3.46
N THR A 116 -1.33 -16.13 -3.13
CA THR A 116 -1.42 -17.23 -4.11
C THR A 116 -2.86 -17.60 -4.52
N GLU A 117 -3.86 -17.07 -3.82
CA GLU A 117 -5.27 -17.30 -4.12
C GLU A 117 -5.85 -16.08 -4.85
N PHE A 118 -6.74 -15.31 -4.21
CA PHE A 118 -7.29 -14.08 -4.79
C PHE A 118 -6.31 -12.90 -4.78
N GLY A 119 -5.23 -13.00 -3.99
CA GLY A 119 -4.22 -11.98 -3.79
C GLY A 119 -4.18 -11.45 -2.37
N ARG A 120 -3.13 -10.70 -2.05
CA ARG A 120 -2.95 -10.08 -0.73
C ARG A 120 -3.06 -8.57 -0.85
N LEU A 121 -4.04 -8.00 -0.14
CA LEU A 121 -4.30 -6.56 -0.11
C LEU A 121 -3.53 -5.87 1.01
N TYR A 122 -2.82 -4.81 0.66
CA TYR A 122 -2.16 -3.88 1.56
C TYR A 122 -2.84 -2.51 1.49
N ILE A 123 -2.98 -1.87 2.66
CA ILE A 123 -3.69 -0.59 2.77
C ILE A 123 -2.77 0.53 3.24
N ASP A 124 -2.81 1.64 2.51
CA ASP A 124 -2.20 2.90 2.91
C ASP A 124 -3.14 3.72 3.80
N TYR A 125 -2.63 4.26 4.90
CA TYR A 125 -3.39 5.03 5.88
C TYR A 125 -2.87 6.48 5.97
N PRO A 126 -3.63 7.48 5.50
CA PRO A 126 -4.87 7.35 4.73
C PRO A 126 -4.68 7.07 3.23
N MET A 127 -3.48 7.34 2.70
CA MET A 127 -3.13 7.20 1.28
C MET A 127 -1.62 7.10 1.08
N VAL A 128 -1.16 6.80 -0.15
CA VAL A 128 0.26 6.61 -0.50
C VAL A 128 1.21 7.72 -0.01
N GLU A 129 0.74 8.96 0.13
CA GLU A 129 1.54 10.05 0.70
C GLU A 129 2.01 9.82 2.14
N SER A 130 1.42 8.85 2.85
CA SER A 130 1.81 8.45 4.20
C SER A 130 3.29 8.03 4.29
N ILE A 131 3.88 7.55 3.19
CA ILE A 131 5.30 7.17 3.12
C ILE A 131 6.26 8.32 3.42
N ARG A 132 5.86 9.56 3.11
CA ARG A 132 6.67 10.76 3.37
C ARG A 132 6.23 11.56 4.59
N TYR A 133 5.22 11.10 5.34
CA TYR A 133 4.69 11.81 6.49
C TYR A 133 5.61 11.68 7.72
N THR A 134 6.81 12.24 7.63
CA THR A 134 7.87 12.15 8.64
C THR A 134 8.69 13.43 8.68
N LYS A 135 9.26 13.76 9.85
CA LYS A 135 10.08 14.97 10.03
C LYS A 135 11.57 14.75 9.79
N GLN A 136 12.00 13.50 9.63
CA GLN A 136 13.38 13.11 9.32
C GLN A 136 13.44 11.59 9.11
N LEU A 137 14.59 11.08 8.69
CA LEU A 137 14.88 9.65 8.69
C LEU A 137 16.15 9.35 9.49
N PRO A 138 16.07 8.52 10.55
CA PRO A 138 14.85 8.00 11.20
C PRO A 138 14.13 9.06 12.07
N ASP A 139 12.82 8.92 12.22
CA ASP A 139 11.97 9.73 13.12
C ASP A 139 11.42 8.88 14.28
N ALA A 140 11.95 9.13 15.48
CA ALA A 140 11.57 8.39 16.70
C ALA A 140 10.10 8.62 17.12
N ASN A 141 9.44 9.66 16.61
CA ASN A 141 8.06 10.00 16.94
C ASN A 141 7.06 9.54 15.88
N TYR A 142 7.50 8.93 14.77
CA TYR A 142 6.62 8.51 13.67
C TYR A 142 5.40 7.68 14.12
N TRP A 143 5.61 6.79 15.10
CA TRP A 143 4.57 5.93 15.67
C TRP A 143 3.40 6.71 16.31
N THR A 144 3.60 7.96 16.69
CA THR A 144 2.57 8.82 17.29
C THR A 144 1.70 9.54 16.28
N TYR A 145 2.13 9.63 15.01
CA TYR A 145 1.48 10.49 14.03
C TYR A 145 0.11 9.94 13.60
N SER A 146 -0.90 10.79 13.62
CA SER A 146 -2.26 10.49 13.19
C SER A 146 -2.87 11.72 12.53
N VAL A 147 -3.83 11.52 11.64
CA VAL A 147 -4.57 12.62 11.01
C VAL A 147 -6.07 12.42 11.17
N THR A 148 -6.80 13.52 11.29
CA THR A 148 -8.26 13.50 11.35
C THR A 148 -8.86 13.14 9.99
N ARG A 149 -10.09 12.64 10.00
CA ARG A 149 -10.86 12.41 8.76
C ARG A 149 -10.96 13.66 7.88
N SER A 150 -11.01 14.84 8.50
CA SER A 150 -11.10 16.13 7.82
C SER A 150 -9.81 16.50 7.07
N GLU A 151 -8.65 16.15 7.62
CA GLU A 151 -7.34 16.37 7.01
C GLU A 151 -7.08 15.38 5.87
N CYS A 152 -7.63 14.16 5.98
CA CYS A 152 -7.46 13.10 4.98
C CYS A 152 -7.86 13.56 3.56
N GLY A 153 -8.93 14.34 3.39
CA GLY A 153 -9.35 14.83 2.06
C GLY A 153 -8.43 15.85 1.40
N LYS A 154 -7.43 16.36 2.13
CA LYS A 154 -6.39 17.29 1.64
C LYS A 154 -5.00 16.79 2.03
N PHE A 155 -4.88 15.49 2.30
CA PHE A 155 -3.67 14.91 2.87
C PHE A 155 -2.44 15.03 1.96
N LYS A 156 -2.63 15.14 0.64
CA LYS A 156 -1.54 15.50 -0.29
C LYS A 156 -0.85 16.81 0.08
N GLY A 157 -1.61 17.83 0.45
CA GLY A 157 -1.07 19.11 0.94
C GLY A 157 -0.55 18.98 2.38
N VAL A 158 -1.35 18.38 3.28
CA VAL A 158 -0.96 18.22 4.69
C VAL A 158 0.36 17.44 4.85
N SER A 159 0.56 16.40 4.04
CA SER A 159 1.81 15.64 4.01
C SER A 159 2.99 16.43 3.43
N ALA A 160 2.75 17.31 2.45
CA ALA A 160 3.79 18.17 1.92
C ALA A 160 4.25 19.18 2.98
N ASP A 161 3.31 19.83 3.65
CA ASP A 161 3.59 20.86 4.65
C ASP A 161 4.23 20.30 5.93
N PHE A 162 3.91 19.05 6.28
CA PHE A 162 4.43 18.38 7.47
C PHE A 162 5.81 17.74 7.26
N SER A 163 6.04 17.20 6.06
CA SER A 163 7.24 16.43 5.72
C SER A 163 8.51 17.28 5.77
N ALA A 164 9.62 16.70 6.21
CA ALA A 164 10.93 17.33 6.03
C ALA A 164 11.49 17.19 4.60
N TYR A 165 10.78 16.45 3.75
CA TYR A 165 11.13 16.19 2.35
C TYR A 165 10.06 16.79 1.43
N ASP A 166 10.48 17.73 0.58
CA ASP A 166 9.59 18.45 -0.35
C ASP A 166 9.02 17.55 -1.46
N SER A 167 9.75 16.49 -1.81
CA SER A 167 9.42 15.52 -2.86
C SER A 167 9.66 14.09 -2.40
N PHE A 168 9.41 13.11 -3.27
CA PHE A 168 9.72 11.70 -3.04
C PHE A 168 11.17 11.35 -3.42
N ASP A 169 12.00 12.32 -3.84
CA ASP A 169 13.35 12.06 -4.36
C ASP A 169 14.27 11.37 -3.34
N PHE A 170 14.02 11.56 -2.03
CA PHE A 170 14.77 10.89 -0.97
C PHE A 170 14.58 9.35 -0.97
N ILE A 171 13.56 8.83 -1.65
CA ILE A 171 13.22 7.41 -1.71
C ILE A 171 13.04 6.86 -3.12
N LEU A 172 13.25 7.68 -4.17
CA LEU A 172 13.10 7.25 -5.56
C LEU A 172 14.45 7.18 -6.28
N LEU A 173 14.71 6.04 -6.93
CA LEU A 173 15.78 5.94 -7.90
C LEU A 173 15.31 6.56 -9.22
N LYS A 174 16.15 7.39 -9.84
CA LYS A 174 15.81 8.03 -11.13
C LYS A 174 15.71 6.99 -12.23
N ASP A 175 14.63 7.02 -13.00
CA ASP A 175 14.35 6.04 -14.07
C ASP A 175 15.16 6.29 -15.35
N HIS A 176 15.57 7.54 -15.63
CA HIS A 176 16.21 7.93 -16.90
C HIS A 176 17.73 7.73 -16.91
N ARG A 177 18.31 7.13 -15.86
CA ARG A 177 19.73 6.80 -15.80
C ARG A 177 20.01 5.72 -14.75
N GLU A 178 21.19 5.13 -14.84
CA GLU A 178 21.70 4.32 -13.73
C GLU A 178 22.06 5.22 -12.53
N PRO A 179 21.60 4.87 -11.31
CA PRO A 179 22.01 5.52 -10.08
C PRO A 179 23.47 5.20 -9.79
N THR A 180 24.15 6.10 -9.08
CA THR A 180 25.46 5.77 -8.55
C THR A 180 25.33 4.75 -7.40
N GLU A 181 26.43 4.12 -7.02
CA GLU A 181 26.45 3.23 -5.86
C GLU A 181 26.07 3.98 -4.58
N GLU A 182 26.52 5.24 -4.42
CA GLU A 182 26.17 6.08 -3.28
C GLU A 182 24.67 6.41 -3.25
N GLU A 183 24.07 6.81 -4.38
CA GLU A 183 22.63 7.09 -4.47
C GLU A 183 21.81 5.85 -4.15
N THR A 184 22.21 4.69 -4.68
CA THR A 184 21.56 3.41 -4.41
C THR A 184 21.62 3.06 -2.92
N LYS A 185 22.79 3.25 -2.30
CA LYS A 185 22.99 3.01 -0.87
C LYS A 185 22.18 3.95 0.00
N GLU A 186 22.13 5.24 -0.33
CA GLU A 186 21.37 6.24 0.40
C GLU A 186 19.86 5.96 0.35
N ILE A 187 19.31 5.77 -0.85
CA ILE A 187 17.89 5.48 -1.03
C ILE A 187 17.52 4.15 -0.35
N LYS A 188 18.36 3.12 -0.47
CA LYS A 188 18.14 1.86 0.25
C LYS A 188 18.10 2.05 1.76
N GLN A 189 19.03 2.85 2.31
CA GLN A 189 19.05 3.17 3.74
C GLN A 189 17.78 3.93 4.16
N ASN A 190 17.27 4.84 3.34
CA ASN A 190 16.02 5.55 3.59
C ASN A 190 14.80 4.60 3.62
N TRP A 191 14.75 3.65 2.69
CA TRP A 191 13.74 2.58 2.72
C TRP A 191 13.84 1.67 3.95
N GLU A 192 15.06 1.37 4.42
CA GLU A 192 15.26 0.61 5.66
C GLU A 192 14.72 1.37 6.89
N TYR A 193 14.97 2.68 6.99
CA TYR A 193 14.38 3.51 8.04
C TYR A 193 12.85 3.55 7.97
N LEU A 194 12.29 3.70 6.77
CA LEU A 194 10.84 3.69 6.57
C LEU A 194 10.23 2.34 6.97
N LYS A 195 10.90 1.23 6.64
CA LYS A 195 10.51 -0.11 7.06
C LYS A 195 10.51 -0.23 8.57
N GLU A 196 11.60 0.13 9.24
CA GLU A 196 11.67 0.05 10.71
C GLU A 196 10.59 0.87 11.40
N MET A 197 10.37 2.11 10.95
CA MET A 197 9.36 3.00 11.53
C MET A 197 7.93 2.51 11.31
N ASN A 198 7.58 2.09 10.08
CA ASN A 198 6.23 1.61 9.76
C ASN A 198 5.94 0.27 10.42
N VAL A 199 6.88 -0.69 10.37
CA VAL A 199 6.73 -1.99 11.02
C VAL A 199 6.65 -1.84 12.53
N GLY A 200 7.50 -0.98 13.12
CA GLY A 200 7.44 -0.65 14.54
C GLY A 200 6.09 -0.06 14.95
N LYS A 201 5.56 0.86 14.14
CA LYS A 201 4.24 1.44 14.35
C LYS A 201 3.11 0.42 14.19
N ALA A 202 3.16 -0.45 13.18
CA ALA A 202 2.18 -1.52 13.00
C ALA A 202 2.15 -2.45 14.22
N ASN A 203 3.31 -2.79 14.77
CA ASN A 203 3.42 -3.57 16.00
C ASN A 203 2.93 -2.79 17.23
N TYR A 204 3.14 -1.47 17.27
CA TYR A 204 2.55 -0.62 18.30
C TYR A 204 1.02 -0.65 18.23
N LEU A 205 0.43 -0.51 17.05
CA LEU A 205 -1.02 -0.58 16.86
C LEU A 205 -1.57 -1.94 17.30
N CYS A 206 -0.94 -3.04 16.91
CA CYS A 206 -1.48 -4.39 17.14
C CYS A 206 -1.15 -4.96 18.53
N LYS A 207 0.00 -4.59 19.11
CA LYS A 207 0.59 -5.22 20.32
C LYS A 207 1.07 -4.22 21.38
N GLY A 208 0.96 -2.93 21.13
CA GLY A 208 1.34 -1.87 22.07
C GLY A 208 2.85 -1.63 22.21
N LYS A 209 3.68 -2.18 21.31
CA LYS A 209 5.14 -2.01 21.34
C LYS A 209 5.68 -1.41 20.04
N ASN A 210 6.25 -0.20 20.10
CA ASN A 210 6.93 0.41 18.96
C ASN A 210 8.33 -0.20 18.76
N SER A 211 8.36 -1.38 18.16
CA SER A 211 9.57 -2.17 17.89
C SER A 211 9.25 -3.22 16.83
N MET A 212 10.25 -3.92 16.29
CA MET A 212 10.00 -5.05 15.40
C MET A 212 9.06 -6.09 16.07
N PRO A 213 8.05 -6.61 15.35
CA PRO A 213 7.15 -7.62 15.88
C PRO A 213 7.87 -8.95 16.11
N ALA A 214 7.31 -9.77 16.99
CA ALA A 214 7.88 -11.08 17.30
C ALA A 214 7.68 -12.07 16.12
N SER A 215 6.54 -11.97 15.43
CA SER A 215 6.33 -12.65 14.15
C SER A 215 5.55 -11.77 13.16
N LYS A 216 5.57 -12.11 11.87
CA LYS A 216 4.88 -11.34 10.83
C LYS A 216 3.37 -11.33 11.03
N GLU A 217 2.85 -12.44 11.54
CA GLU A 217 1.45 -12.66 11.86
C GLU A 217 0.94 -11.67 12.90
N ASP A 218 1.81 -11.02 13.69
CA ASP A 218 1.38 -10.01 14.67
C ASP A 218 0.87 -8.73 14.03
N ILE A 219 1.24 -8.45 12.77
CA ILE A 219 0.95 -7.20 12.06
C ILE A 219 0.32 -7.45 10.68
N LEU A 220 -0.49 -8.51 10.54
CA LEU A 220 -1.29 -8.75 9.33
C LEU A 220 -2.23 -7.57 9.06
N GLN A 221 -2.60 -7.39 7.79
CA GLN A 221 -3.37 -6.24 7.33
C GLN A 221 -4.75 -6.14 8.01
N ASP A 222 -5.42 -7.27 8.24
CA ASP A 222 -6.67 -7.33 9.02
C ASP A 222 -6.48 -6.87 10.47
N LYS A 223 -5.35 -7.24 11.12
CA LYS A 223 -5.03 -6.85 12.50
C LYS A 223 -4.70 -5.36 12.60
N ILE A 224 -3.94 -4.83 11.64
CA ILE A 224 -3.65 -3.40 11.52
C ILE A 224 -4.98 -2.65 11.36
N PHE A 225 -5.82 -3.07 10.42
CA PHE A 225 -7.10 -2.43 10.15
C PHE A 225 -8.03 -2.44 11.36
N ASN A 226 -8.21 -3.60 12.01
CA ASN A 226 -9.02 -3.70 13.23
C ASN A 226 -8.48 -2.81 14.37
N SER A 227 -7.15 -2.68 14.47
CA SER A 227 -6.51 -1.79 15.45
C SER A 227 -6.76 -0.32 15.13
N GLN A 228 -6.65 0.08 13.86
CA GLN A 228 -7.01 1.42 13.37
C GLN A 228 -8.47 1.75 13.73
N LEU A 229 -9.38 0.81 13.46
CA LEU A 229 -10.81 0.97 13.75
C LEU A 229 -11.06 1.22 15.24
N LYS A 230 -10.51 0.36 16.09
CA LYS A 230 -10.73 0.41 17.54
C LYS A 230 -10.10 1.62 18.21
N GLN A 231 -8.88 2.00 17.81
CA GLN A 231 -8.07 2.97 18.55
C GLN A 231 -8.14 4.39 17.99
N TYR A 232 -8.52 4.56 16.72
CA TYR A 232 -8.47 5.87 16.04
C TYR A 232 -9.77 6.22 15.33
N VAL A 233 -10.32 5.32 14.50
CA VAL A 233 -11.45 5.64 13.62
C VAL A 233 -12.77 5.75 14.38
N ASN A 234 -13.09 4.74 15.20
CA ASN A 234 -14.33 4.68 15.98
C ASN A 234 -14.15 5.35 17.35
N THR A 235 -13.52 6.52 17.35
CA THR A 235 -13.33 7.39 18.53
C THR A 235 -13.99 8.73 18.28
N GLU A 236 -14.20 9.54 19.33
CA GLU A 236 -14.77 10.88 19.20
C GLU A 236 -13.97 11.78 18.25
N ASP A 237 -12.64 11.59 18.23
CA ASP A 237 -11.72 12.35 17.40
C ASP A 237 -11.75 11.94 15.90
N CYS A 238 -12.25 10.74 15.59
CA CYS A 238 -12.36 10.16 14.25
C CYS A 238 -11.10 10.39 13.38
N LYS A 239 -10.02 9.72 13.77
CA LYS A 239 -8.68 9.83 13.19
C LYS A 239 -8.25 8.52 12.53
N VAL A 240 -7.13 8.56 11.82
CA VAL A 240 -6.39 7.37 11.40
C VAL A 240 -4.92 7.54 11.77
N ALA A 241 -4.28 6.49 12.30
CA ALA A 241 -2.85 6.49 12.51
C ALA A 241 -2.16 6.42 11.13
N VAL A 242 -1.19 7.29 10.87
CA VAL A 242 -0.52 7.34 9.57
C VAL A 242 0.38 6.11 9.41
N LEU A 243 0.19 5.32 8.35
CA LEU A 243 0.97 4.10 8.12
C LEU A 243 0.97 3.81 6.61
N ASN A 244 2.12 3.42 6.06
CA ASN A 244 2.24 3.10 4.65
C ASN A 244 2.41 1.59 4.41
N ALA A 245 1.77 1.09 3.36
CA ALA A 245 1.73 -0.29 2.93
C ALA A 245 3.08 -0.82 2.41
N PHE A 246 3.81 -0.03 1.61
CA PHE A 246 5.02 -0.51 0.94
C PHE A 246 6.10 -1.00 1.91
N PRO A 247 6.44 -0.30 3.02
CA PRO A 247 7.42 -0.79 3.96
C PRO A 247 6.94 -2.02 4.74
N ILE A 248 5.63 -2.17 4.97
CA ILE A 248 5.07 -3.38 5.58
C ILE A 248 5.19 -4.57 4.62
N PHE A 249 4.88 -4.37 3.34
CA PHE A 249 5.13 -5.38 2.29
C PHE A 249 6.61 -5.79 2.24
N LEU A 250 7.54 -4.85 2.27
CA LEU A 250 8.98 -5.17 2.28
C LEU A 250 9.36 -6.08 3.46
N PHE A 251 8.77 -5.84 4.64
CA PHE A 251 8.99 -6.69 5.81
C PHE A 251 8.32 -8.06 5.66
N ASP A 252 7.08 -8.11 5.17
CA ASP A 252 6.33 -9.36 5.02
C ASP A 252 6.92 -10.26 3.93
N TYR A 253 7.35 -9.70 2.80
CA TYR A 253 7.81 -10.46 1.65
C TYR A 253 9.27 -10.91 1.75
N PHE A 254 10.16 -10.12 2.35
CA PHE A 254 11.61 -10.41 2.36
C PHE A 254 12.18 -10.95 3.68
N LYS A 255 11.43 -10.93 4.78
CA LYS A 255 11.90 -11.43 6.08
C LYS A 255 11.51 -12.88 6.35
#